data_AF-A0A9E0UR69-F1
#
_entry.id   AF-A0A9E0UR69-F1
#
_cell.length_a   1.000
_cell.length_b   1.000
_cell.length_c   1.000
_cell.angle_alpha   90.00
_cell.angle_beta   90.00
_cell.angle_gamma   90.00
#
_symmetry.space_group_name_H-M   'P 1'
#
loop_
_entity.id
_entity.type
_entity.pdbx_description
1 polymer ?
#
loop_
_entity_poly.entity_id
_entity_poly.type
_entity_poly.pdbx_seq_one_letter_code
_entity_poly.pdbx_strand_id
1 'polypeptide(L)'
;MKKRNKLYITLVIFTISLAIILFLYFKIREPFYLSFFRENEKSLNEFVTEIKNYKKIYGMTKNKTGNTLNDKHYTFKKEQADTSGKGRQVYYIEDLLKNLDIQQSTFEKFRTRMEKIKIDDFFVHDDVSISFGISSGRYGVIYDERNTSKWYNEPDYHRTKLSDNWYYWSF
;
A
#
# COMPACT_ATOMS: atom_id res chain seq x y z
N MET A 1 9.75 42.69 -43.57
CA MET A 1 8.79 42.19 -42.55
C MET A 1 8.65 40.66 -42.47
N LYS A 2 8.49 39.91 -43.57
CA LYS A 2 8.22 38.44 -43.53
C LYS A 2 9.24 37.56 -42.76
N LYS A 3 10.53 37.91 -42.72
CA LYS A 3 11.57 37.14 -41.99
C LYS A 3 11.46 37.23 -40.46
N ARG A 4 11.01 38.37 -39.92
CA ARG A 4 10.83 38.56 -38.46
C ARG A 4 9.71 37.65 -37.93
N ASN A 5 8.59 37.57 -38.64
CA ASN A 5 7.45 36.73 -38.22
C ASN A 5 7.81 35.24 -38.19
N LYS A 6 8.65 34.76 -39.12
CA LYS A 6 9.12 33.36 -39.10
C LYS A 6 9.98 33.06 -37.87
N LEU A 7 10.89 33.96 -37.49
CA LEU A 7 11.73 33.79 -36.30
C LEU A 7 10.90 33.74 -35.01
N TYR A 8 9.89 34.61 -34.88
CA TYR A 8 8.98 34.59 -33.73
C TYR A 8 8.18 33.29 -33.63
N ILE A 9 7.64 32.80 -34.75
CA ILE A 9 6.91 31.52 -34.78
C ILE A 9 7.83 30.36 -34.38
N THR A 10 9.05 30.30 -34.92
CA THR A 10 10.03 29.26 -34.54
C THR A 10 10.40 29.32 -33.07
N LEU A 11 10.62 30.52 -32.52
CA LEU A 11 10.94 30.71 -31.10
C LEU A 11 9.79 30.24 -30.21
N VAL A 12 8.54 30.59 -30.56
CA VAL A 12 7.35 30.18 -29.79
C VAL A 12 7.19 28.67 -29.81
N ILE A 13 7.34 28.02 -30.97
CA ILE A 13 7.27 26.56 -31.07
C ILE A 13 8.36 25.91 -30.22
N PHE A 14 9.60 26.39 -30.30
CA PHE A 14 10.71 25.86 -29.51
C PHE A 14 10.45 25.97 -28.01
N THR A 15 9.97 27.13 -27.53
CA THR A 15 9.65 27.35 -26.11
C THR A 15 8.52 26.44 -25.63
N ILE A 16 7.47 26.27 -26.44
CA ILE A 16 6.36 25.36 -26.11
C ILE A 16 6.85 23.91 -26.06
N SER A 17 7.64 23.48 -27.04
CA SER A 17 8.22 22.12 -27.06
C SER A 17 9.13 21.88 -25.85
N LEU A 18 9.98 22.85 -25.49
CA LEU A 18 10.84 22.77 -24.31
C LEU A 18 10.01 22.68 -23.01
N ALA A 19 8.96 23.48 -22.89
CA ALA A 19 8.06 23.43 -21.74
C ALA A 19 7.35 22.06 -21.62
N ILE A 20 6.90 21.47 -22.74
CA ILE A 20 6.30 20.14 -22.76
C ILE A 20 7.33 19.08 -22.35
N ILE A 21 8.55 19.12 -22.89
CA ILE A 21 9.63 18.18 -22.55
C ILE A 21 9.96 18.28 -21.06
N LEU A 22 10.11 19.50 -20.53
CA LEU A 22 10.38 19.71 -19.10
C LEU A 22 9.21 19.22 -18.23
N PHE A 23 7.97 19.53 -18.60
CA PHE A 23 6.79 19.05 -17.89
C PHE A 23 6.74 17.51 -17.86
N LEU A 24 6.95 16.86 -19.01
CA LEU A 24 7.00 15.39 -19.09
C LEU A 24 8.19 14.83 -18.30
N TYR A 25 9.35 15.48 -18.33
CA TYR A 25 10.53 15.08 -17.56
C TYR A 25 10.26 15.12 -16.05
N PHE A 26 9.62 16.19 -15.55
CA PHE A 26 9.24 16.29 -14.13
C PHE A 26 8.15 15.29 -13.74
N LYS A 27 7.17 15.05 -14.62
CA LYS A 27 6.11 14.05 -14.37
C LYS A 27 6.65 12.62 -14.33
N ILE A 28 7.60 12.28 -15.21
CA ILE A 28 8.27 10.96 -15.22
C ILE A 28 9.15 10.76 -13.98
N ARG A 29 9.63 11.85 -13.38
CA ARG A 29 10.41 11.83 -12.13
C ARG A 29 9.56 11.78 -10.87
N GLU A 30 8.24 11.81 -10.95
CA GLU A 30 7.41 11.63 -9.77
C GLU A 30 7.66 10.22 -9.20
N PRO A 31 8.08 10.09 -7.93
CA PRO A 31 8.33 8.79 -7.36
C PRO A 31 7.07 7.93 -7.42
N PHE A 32 7.20 6.66 -7.83
CA PHE A 32 6.07 5.73 -7.97
C PHE A 32 5.14 5.72 -6.75
N TYR A 33 5.71 5.78 -5.54
CA TYR A 33 4.94 5.79 -4.29
C TYR A 33 4.02 7.01 -4.16
N LEU A 34 4.41 8.16 -4.70
CA LEU A 34 3.63 9.39 -4.61
C LEU A 34 2.44 9.35 -5.55
N SER A 35 2.64 8.87 -6.79
CA SER A 35 1.54 8.63 -7.74
C SER A 35 0.58 7.57 -7.21
N PHE A 36 1.09 6.45 -6.70
CA PHE A 36 0.28 5.41 -6.05
C PHE A 36 -0.57 6.01 -4.93
N PHE A 37 0.04 6.77 -4.03
CA PHE A 37 -0.66 7.34 -2.88
C PHE A 37 -1.75 8.30 -3.33
N ARG A 38 -1.46 9.23 -4.24
CA ARG A 38 -2.44 10.20 -4.76
C ARG A 38 -3.63 9.54 -5.45
N GLU A 39 -3.40 8.48 -6.22
CA GLU A 39 -4.47 7.72 -6.87
C GLU A 39 -5.37 6.97 -5.87
N ASN A 40 -4.84 6.63 -4.69
CA ASN A 40 -5.50 5.75 -3.73
C ASN A 40 -5.85 6.39 -2.39
N GLU A 41 -5.46 7.65 -2.14
CA GLU A 41 -5.56 8.30 -0.82
C GLU A 41 -6.96 8.20 -0.21
N LYS A 42 -8.00 8.47 -0.99
CA LYS A 42 -9.39 8.31 -0.54
C LYS A 42 -9.70 6.87 -0.13
N SER A 43 -9.34 5.90 -0.97
CA SER A 43 -9.61 4.48 -0.70
C SER A 43 -8.80 3.96 0.49
N LEU A 44 -7.58 4.45 0.67
CA LEU A 44 -6.73 4.16 1.82
C LEU A 44 -7.33 4.73 3.12
N ASN A 45 -7.81 5.97 3.12
CA ASN A 45 -8.49 6.58 4.27
C ASN A 45 -9.78 5.84 4.66
N GLU A 46 -10.58 5.45 3.66
CA GLU A 46 -11.75 4.59 3.88
C GLU A 46 -11.32 3.25 4.51
N PHE A 47 -10.24 2.65 4.02
CA PHE A 47 -9.78 1.36 4.51
C PHE A 47 -9.22 1.44 5.94
N VAL A 48 -8.46 2.49 6.27
CA VAL A 48 -8.03 2.81 7.64
C VAL A 48 -9.24 2.89 8.58
N THR A 49 -10.30 3.59 8.16
CA THR A 49 -11.52 3.72 8.96
C THR A 49 -12.20 2.36 9.17
N GLU A 50 -12.29 1.54 8.12
CA GLU A 50 -12.85 0.18 8.21
C GLU A 50 -12.04 -0.72 9.16
N ILE A 51 -10.71 -0.71 9.06
CA ILE A 51 -9.80 -1.47 9.94
C ILE A 51 -10.01 -1.04 11.40
N LYS A 52 -9.99 0.27 11.68
CA LYS A 52 -10.17 0.84 13.02
C LYS A 52 -11.53 0.52 13.63
N ASN A 53 -12.58 0.47 12.80
CA ASN A 53 -13.93 0.15 13.27
C ASN A 53 -14.12 -1.35 13.51
N TYR A 54 -13.56 -2.22 12.66
CA TYR A 54 -13.78 -3.66 12.77
C TYR A 54 -12.93 -4.32 13.86
N LYS A 55 -11.65 -3.91 14.01
CA LYS A 55 -10.68 -4.33 15.05
C LYS A 55 -10.32 -5.82 15.12
N LYS A 56 -11.10 -6.73 14.53
CA LYS A 56 -10.82 -8.17 14.53
C LYS A 56 -9.78 -8.59 13.51
N ILE A 57 -9.58 -7.81 12.45
CA ILE A 57 -8.51 -8.03 11.46
C ILE A 57 -7.47 -6.93 11.67
N TYR A 58 -6.31 -7.30 12.18
CA TYR A 58 -5.18 -6.40 12.39
C TYR A 58 -4.01 -6.67 11.43
N GLY A 59 -4.03 -7.78 10.69
CA GLY A 59 -3.02 -8.05 9.68
C GLY A 59 -3.56 -8.96 8.58
N MET A 60 -3.20 -8.67 7.33
CA MET A 60 -3.49 -9.54 6.20
C MET A 60 -2.37 -9.46 5.19
N THR A 61 -1.94 -10.60 4.66
CA THR A 61 -0.93 -10.68 3.59
C THR A 61 -1.46 -11.50 2.44
N LYS A 62 -1.22 -11.03 1.22
CA LYS A 62 -1.47 -11.70 -0.05
C LYS A 62 -0.18 -11.66 -0.87
N ASN A 63 0.74 -12.59 -0.60
CA ASN A 63 2.01 -12.61 -1.32
C ASN A 63 2.45 -14.04 -1.69
N LYS A 64 3.55 -14.13 -2.45
CA LYS A 64 4.14 -15.40 -2.88
C LYS A 64 4.66 -16.27 -1.72
N THR A 65 4.95 -15.66 -0.56
CA THR A 65 5.47 -16.35 0.62
C THR A 65 4.38 -16.99 1.48
N GLY A 66 3.11 -16.76 1.14
CA GLY A 66 1.94 -17.37 1.77
C GLY A 66 0.96 -16.32 2.27
N ASN A 67 -0.32 -16.68 2.34
CA ASN A 67 -1.33 -15.78 2.88
C ASN A 67 -1.31 -15.84 4.40
N THR A 68 -1.45 -14.68 5.05
CA THR A 68 -1.63 -14.61 6.50
C THR A 68 -2.85 -13.77 6.85
N LEU A 69 -3.47 -14.12 7.97
CA LEU A 69 -4.54 -13.37 8.61
C LEU A 69 -4.23 -13.34 10.10
N ASN A 70 -4.04 -12.15 10.67
CA ASN A 70 -3.66 -11.97 12.08
C ASN A 70 -2.46 -12.87 12.46
N ASP A 71 -1.39 -12.79 11.67
CA ASP A 71 -0.13 -13.55 11.79
C ASP A 71 -0.24 -15.08 11.65
N LYS A 72 -1.43 -15.60 11.32
CA LYS A 72 -1.65 -17.03 11.08
C LYS A 72 -1.67 -17.32 9.58
N HIS A 73 -0.85 -18.28 9.17
CA HIS A 73 -0.82 -18.73 7.78
C HIS A 73 -2.11 -19.47 7.43
N TYR A 74 -2.67 -19.20 6.25
CA TYR A 74 -3.87 -19.89 5.80
C TYR A 74 -3.83 -20.29 4.33
N THR A 75 -4.69 -21.24 4.00
CA THR A 75 -4.94 -21.72 2.64
C THR A 75 -6.44 -21.81 2.35
N PHE A 76 -6.78 -21.69 1.07
CA PHE A 76 -8.13 -21.96 0.55
C PHE A 76 -8.36 -23.43 0.22
N LYS A 77 -7.32 -24.27 0.31
CA LYS A 77 -7.36 -25.70 -0.03
C LYS A 77 -7.23 -26.53 1.24
N LYS A 78 -8.27 -27.29 1.57
CA LYS A 78 -8.33 -28.06 2.83
C LYS A 78 -7.20 -29.09 2.94
N GLU A 79 -6.81 -29.68 1.83
CA GLU A 79 -5.70 -30.64 1.72
C GLU A 79 -4.31 -30.04 1.98
N GLN A 80 -4.18 -28.71 1.90
CA GLN A 80 -2.93 -28.00 2.20
C GLN A 80 -2.89 -27.48 3.65
N ALA A 81 -3.99 -27.61 4.40
CA ALA A 81 -4.01 -27.25 5.80
C ALA A 81 -3.31 -28.35 6.61
N ASP A 82 -2.20 -28.00 7.25
CA ASP A 82 -1.49 -28.91 8.15
C ASP A 82 -1.76 -28.48 9.60
N THR A 83 -2.53 -29.29 10.31
CA THR A 83 -2.90 -29.06 11.70
C THR A 83 -1.93 -29.68 12.70
N SER A 84 -0.95 -30.50 12.25
CA SER A 84 -0.04 -31.19 13.16
C SER A 84 1.25 -31.66 12.51
N GLY A 85 2.36 -30.95 12.75
CA GLY A 85 3.71 -31.48 12.54
C GLY A 85 4.77 -30.39 12.39
N LYS A 86 5.76 -30.37 13.30
CA LYS A 86 7.12 -29.74 13.33
C LYS A 86 7.50 -28.58 12.36
N GLY A 87 6.55 -27.86 11.80
CA GLY A 87 6.70 -26.76 10.84
C GLY A 87 5.67 -25.66 11.10
N ARG A 88 5.58 -24.71 10.16
CA ARG A 88 4.67 -23.56 10.26
C ARG A 88 3.23 -24.04 10.06
N GLN A 89 2.39 -23.89 11.09
CA GLN A 89 0.99 -24.29 11.04
C GLN A 89 0.23 -23.49 9.96
N VAL A 90 -0.47 -24.18 9.06
CA VAL A 90 -1.29 -23.58 8.00
C VAL A 90 -2.74 -23.97 8.24
N TYR A 91 -3.61 -22.98 8.43
CA TYR A 91 -5.03 -23.21 8.69
C TYR A 91 -5.84 -23.22 7.39
N TYR A 92 -6.89 -24.04 7.35
CA TYR A 92 -7.94 -23.84 6.36
C TYR A 92 -8.70 -22.54 6.69
N ILE A 93 -8.92 -21.69 5.69
CA ILE A 93 -9.45 -20.34 5.92
C ILE A 93 -10.81 -20.34 6.64
N GLU A 94 -11.73 -21.26 6.33
CA GLU A 94 -13.05 -21.30 6.98
C GLU A 94 -12.92 -21.61 8.48
N ASP A 95 -12.05 -22.56 8.84
CA ASP A 95 -11.78 -22.90 10.23
C ASP A 95 -11.10 -21.74 10.96
N LEU A 96 -10.16 -21.06 10.31
CA LEU A 96 -9.48 -19.89 10.86
C LEU A 96 -10.46 -18.74 11.15
N LEU A 97 -11.33 -18.43 10.19
CA LEU A 97 -12.32 -17.36 10.34
C LEU A 97 -13.31 -17.66 11.45
N LYS A 98 -13.76 -18.92 11.56
CA LYS A 98 -14.59 -19.37 12.68
C LYS A 98 -13.87 -19.22 14.03
N ASN A 99 -12.60 -19.62 14.10
CA ASN A 99 -11.80 -19.52 15.33
C ASN A 99 -11.52 -18.07 15.75
N LEU A 100 -11.43 -17.15 14.78
CA LEU A 100 -11.21 -15.72 15.04
C LEU A 100 -12.52 -14.92 15.18
N ASP A 101 -13.69 -15.58 15.06
CA ASP A 101 -15.00 -14.94 15.04
C ASP A 101 -15.08 -13.82 13.97
N ILE A 102 -14.53 -14.09 12.79
CA ILE A 102 -14.54 -13.21 11.62
C ILE A 102 -15.56 -13.71 10.62
N GLN A 103 -16.44 -12.83 10.16
CA GLN A 103 -17.41 -13.18 9.12
C GLN A 103 -16.72 -13.31 7.76
N GLN A 104 -17.04 -14.37 7.01
CA GLN A 104 -16.51 -14.58 5.65
C GLN A 104 -16.69 -13.35 4.76
N SER A 105 -17.86 -12.71 4.82
CA SER A 105 -18.17 -11.50 4.05
C SER A 105 -17.24 -10.34 4.35
N THR A 106 -16.82 -10.19 5.60
CA THR A 106 -15.89 -9.13 6.02
C THR A 106 -14.46 -9.44 5.59
N PHE A 107 -14.04 -10.69 5.73
CA PHE A 107 -12.76 -11.17 5.21
C PHE A 107 -12.64 -10.93 3.70
N GLU A 108 -13.63 -11.36 2.92
CA GLU A 108 -13.63 -11.14 1.46
C GLU A 108 -13.66 -9.65 1.11
N LYS A 109 -14.42 -8.83 1.85
CA LYS A 109 -14.43 -7.38 1.66
C LYS A 109 -13.03 -6.79 1.81
N PHE A 110 -12.30 -7.16 2.87
CA PHE A 110 -10.93 -6.67 3.10
C PHE A 110 -9.99 -7.14 1.99
N ARG A 111 -10.07 -8.42 1.61
CA ARG A 111 -9.26 -8.99 0.53
C ARG A 111 -9.50 -8.28 -0.81
N THR A 112 -10.75 -8.07 -1.21
CA THR A 112 -11.10 -7.34 -2.43
C THR A 112 -10.67 -5.88 -2.36
N ARG A 113 -10.73 -5.24 -1.19
CA ARG A 113 -10.26 -3.86 -1.00
C ARG A 113 -8.75 -3.77 -1.22
N MET A 114 -7.97 -4.71 -0.67
CA MET A 114 -6.52 -4.80 -0.89
C MET A 114 -6.20 -4.95 -2.39
N GLU A 115 -6.91 -5.83 -3.09
CA GLU A 115 -6.75 -6.04 -4.53
C GLU A 115 -7.06 -4.78 -5.34
N LYS A 116 -8.14 -4.06 -4.99
CA LYS A 116 -8.55 -2.82 -5.66
C LYS A 116 -7.52 -1.70 -5.47
N ILE A 117 -6.97 -1.57 -4.26
CA ILE A 117 -5.95 -0.56 -3.92
C ILE A 117 -4.56 -1.00 -4.40
N LYS A 118 -4.39 -2.25 -4.86
CA LYS A 118 -3.11 -2.84 -5.30
C LYS A 118 -2.06 -2.85 -4.19
N ILE A 119 -2.47 -3.30 -3.01
CA ILE A 119 -1.57 -3.58 -1.88
C ILE A 119 -1.46 -5.08 -1.67
N ASP A 120 -0.26 -5.52 -1.31
CA ASP A 120 0.05 -6.92 -1.04
C ASP A 120 -0.25 -7.27 0.42
N ASP A 121 -0.13 -6.32 1.33
CA ASP A 121 -0.28 -6.56 2.77
C ASP A 121 -0.71 -5.31 3.54
N PHE A 122 -1.28 -5.53 4.72
CA PHE A 122 -1.39 -4.49 5.74
C PHE A 122 -1.21 -5.07 7.14
N PHE A 123 -0.75 -4.23 8.05
CA PHE A 123 -0.56 -4.55 9.46
C PHE A 123 -0.89 -3.35 10.34
N VAL A 124 -1.57 -3.60 11.44
CA VAL A 124 -1.79 -2.64 12.53
C VAL A 124 -0.73 -2.93 13.59
N HIS A 125 0.04 -1.90 13.93
CA HIS A 125 1.13 -1.97 14.89
C HIS A 125 0.66 -1.67 16.32
N ASP A 126 1.50 -1.97 17.31
CA ASP A 126 1.22 -1.73 18.74
C ASP A 126 0.96 -0.24 19.06
N ASP A 127 1.58 0.65 18.29
CA ASP A 127 1.41 2.11 18.42
C ASP A 127 0.17 2.64 17.68
N VAL A 128 -0.69 1.73 17.19
CA VAL A 128 -1.90 1.94 16.39
C VAL A 128 -1.69 2.52 14.99
N SER A 129 -0.43 2.62 14.53
CA SER A 129 -0.15 2.94 13.13
C SER A 129 -0.55 1.77 12.22
N ILE A 130 -0.84 2.05 10.96
CA ILE A 130 -1.26 1.04 9.98
C ILE A 130 -0.37 1.12 8.75
N SER A 131 0.43 0.07 8.52
CA SER A 131 1.26 -0.05 7.32
C SER A 131 0.52 -0.81 6.22
N PHE A 132 0.71 -0.37 4.98
CA PHE A 132 0.23 -1.02 3.77
C PHE A 132 1.40 -1.26 2.81
N GLY A 133 1.74 -2.52 2.54
CA GLY A 133 2.80 -2.90 1.61
C GLY A 133 2.31 -2.91 0.16
N ILE A 134 3.08 -2.31 -0.75
CA ILE A 134 2.75 -2.23 -2.19
C ILE A 134 3.53 -3.27 -3.01
N SER A 135 4.75 -3.60 -2.58
CA SER A 135 5.62 -4.57 -3.26
C SER A 135 6.22 -5.56 -2.27
N SER A 136 5.42 -6.56 -1.91
CA SER A 136 5.79 -7.70 -1.06
C SER A 136 6.58 -7.28 0.18
N GLY A 137 6.12 -6.23 0.87
CA GLY A 137 6.74 -5.71 2.09
C GLY A 137 8.04 -4.91 1.93
N ARG A 138 8.53 -4.62 0.71
CA ARG A 138 9.77 -3.83 0.51
C ARG A 138 9.56 -2.32 0.68
N TYR A 139 8.41 -1.84 0.25
CA TYR A 139 8.01 -0.45 0.40
C TYR A 139 6.50 -0.34 0.44
N GLY A 140 6.02 0.77 0.99
CA GLY A 140 4.61 0.98 1.22
C GLY A 140 4.28 2.37 1.71
N VAL A 141 3.06 2.48 2.23
CA VAL A 141 2.59 3.67 2.93
C VAL A 141 2.20 3.30 4.34
N ILE A 142 2.32 4.24 5.26
CA ILE A 142 1.94 4.08 6.66
C ILE A 142 1.06 5.24 7.08
N TYR A 143 -0.04 4.90 7.76
CA TYR A 143 -0.92 5.84 8.42
C TYR A 143 -0.54 5.94 9.90
N ASP A 144 -0.10 7.12 10.33
CA ASP A 144 0.23 7.43 11.72
C ASP A 144 -0.38 8.79 12.11
N GLU A 145 -1.48 8.75 12.87
CA GLU A 145 -2.16 9.92 13.43
C GLU A 145 -1.38 10.61 14.54
N ARG A 146 -0.58 9.86 15.28
CA ARG A 146 0.11 10.35 16.48
C ARG A 146 1.51 10.84 16.16
N ASN A 147 2.02 10.46 14.99
CA ASN A 147 3.41 10.69 14.59
C ASN A 147 4.40 10.13 15.63
N THR A 148 4.05 8.98 16.22
CA THR A 148 4.77 8.36 17.36
C THR A 148 5.51 7.09 16.99
N SER A 149 5.41 6.60 15.76
CA SER A 149 5.97 5.29 15.41
C SER A 149 7.48 5.22 15.65
N LYS A 150 7.94 4.18 16.36
CA LYS A 150 9.36 4.05 16.73
C LYS A 150 10.23 3.48 15.61
N TRP A 151 9.61 2.90 14.58
CA TRP A 151 10.28 2.37 13.38
C TRP A 151 11.05 3.45 12.60
N TYR A 152 10.84 4.73 12.89
CA TYR A 152 11.47 5.87 12.21
C TYR A 152 12.95 6.10 12.49
N ASN A 153 13.53 5.39 13.47
CA ASN A 153 14.91 5.60 13.90
C ASN A 153 15.86 4.48 13.45
N GLU A 154 15.39 3.52 12.66
CA GLU A 154 16.27 2.52 12.06
C GLU A 154 17.01 3.13 10.85
N PRO A 155 18.35 2.98 10.76
CA PRO A 155 19.17 3.64 9.75
C PRO A 155 18.81 3.29 8.30
N ASP A 156 18.19 2.12 8.08
CA ASP A 156 17.78 1.63 6.76
C ASP A 156 16.35 2.05 6.39
N TYR A 157 15.64 2.78 7.26
CA TYR A 157 14.24 3.13 7.05
C TYR A 157 14.09 4.56 6.49
N HIS A 158 13.73 4.67 5.21
CA HIS A 158 13.48 5.96 4.58
C HIS A 158 12.02 6.39 4.74
N ARG A 159 11.78 7.55 5.34
CA ARG A 159 10.44 8.13 5.53
C ARG A 159 10.26 9.44 4.78
N THR A 160 9.21 9.52 3.98
CA THR A 160 8.81 10.76 3.30
C THR A 160 7.36 11.07 3.61
N LYS A 161 7.06 12.26 4.14
CA LYS A 161 5.67 12.68 4.37
C LYS A 161 4.93 12.82 3.03
N LEU A 162 3.73 12.25 2.94
CA LEU A 162 2.89 12.27 1.74
C LEU A 162 1.71 13.23 1.90
N SER A 163 0.99 13.11 3.02
CA SER A 163 -0.07 14.03 3.46
C SER A 163 -0.16 14.02 4.99
N ASP A 164 -1.24 14.53 5.60
CA ASP A 164 -1.36 14.80 7.04
C ASP A 164 -0.78 13.70 7.94
N ASN A 165 -1.40 12.53 7.89
CA ASN A 165 -1.06 11.34 8.68
C ASN A 165 -0.41 10.25 7.84
N TRP A 166 -0.05 10.54 6.59
CA TRP A 166 0.44 9.55 5.64
C TRP A 166 1.92 9.74 5.34
N TYR A 167 2.65 8.64 5.37
CA TYR A 167 4.08 8.61 5.10
C TYR A 167 4.40 7.45 4.18
N TYR A 168 5.36 7.64 3.29
CA TYR A 168 6.01 6.58 2.56
C TYR A 168 7.07 5.93 3.45
N TRP A 169 7.24 4.62 3.29
CA TRP A 169 8.34 3.88 3.88
C TRP A 169 8.96 2.90 2.88
N SER A 170 10.26 2.65 3.03
CA SER A 170 10.98 1.56 2.36
C SER A 170 12.11 1.03 3.24
N PHE A 171 12.37 -0.27 3.09
CA PHE A 171 13.58 -0.96 3.56
C PHE A 171 14.64 -1.04 2.45
#